data_AF-A0A9E2UGP8-F1
#
_entry.id   AF-A0A9E2UGP8-F1
#
_cell.length_a   1.000
_cell.length_b   1.000
_cell.length_c   1.000
_cell.angle_alpha   90.00
_cell.angle_beta   90.00
_cell.angle_gamma   90.00
#
_symmetry.space_group_name_H-M   'P 1'
#
loop_
_entity.id
_entity.type
_entity.pdbx_description
1 polymer ?
#
loop_
_entity_poly.entity_id
_entity_poly.type
_entity_poly.pdbx_seq_one_letter_code
_entity_poly.pdbx_strand_id
1 'polypeptide(L)'
;LVARRTKKDPPDKGGWSAFITGWGSADILNPVSAAFFNASCDKALFGWPCDETIEKLRDQFSKESDPAKQKQIAIELQKYWVDHPTHINLGEFYQPIALRADIEGMMVAPATVFWNMSRKK
;
A
#
# COMPACT_ATOMS: atom_id res chain seq x y z
N LEU A 1 -1.80 -17.17 4.31
CA LEU A 1 -2.01 -16.05 3.36
C LEU A 1 -0.76 -15.76 2.52
N VAL A 2 0.40 -15.47 3.14
CA VAL A 2 1.62 -15.03 2.44
C VAL A 2 2.08 -15.97 1.31
N ALA A 3 2.08 -17.28 1.53
CA ALA A 3 2.45 -18.27 0.50
C ALA A 3 1.35 -18.55 -0.54
N ARG A 4 0.09 -18.16 -0.27
CA ARG A 4 -1.05 -18.41 -1.17
C ARG A 4 -1.22 -17.28 -2.18
N ARG A 5 -1.01 -16.03 -1.75
CA ARG A 5 -1.16 -14.84 -2.62
C ARG A 5 -0.17 -14.78 -3.79
N THR A 6 0.92 -15.54 -3.73
CA THR A 6 1.86 -15.72 -4.85
C THR A 6 1.39 -16.73 -5.89
N LYS A 7 0.42 -17.60 -5.58
CA LYS A 7 -0.09 -18.62 -6.50
C LYS A 7 -1.01 -17.99 -7.54
N LYS A 8 -0.70 -18.20 -8.82
CA LYS A 8 -1.50 -17.79 -9.99
C LYS A 8 -2.46 -18.89 -10.47
N ASP A 9 -2.42 -20.07 -9.84
CA ASP A 9 -3.29 -21.19 -10.18
C ASP A 9 -4.77 -20.82 -10.02
N PRO A 10 -5.70 -21.54 -10.66
CA PRO A 10 -7.12 -21.38 -10.40
C PRO A 10 -7.50 -21.75 -8.95
N PRO A 11 -8.66 -21.29 -8.44
CA PRO A 11 -9.05 -21.49 -7.04
C PRO A 11 -9.10 -22.96 -6.59
N ASP A 12 -9.47 -23.89 -7.47
CA ASP A 12 -9.53 -25.34 -7.22
C ASP A 12 -8.15 -25.98 -7.03
N LYS A 13 -7.08 -25.32 -7.47
CA LYS A 13 -5.68 -25.74 -7.32
C LYS A 13 -4.92 -24.97 -6.23
N GLY A 14 -5.66 -24.32 -5.33
CA GLY A 14 -5.10 -23.57 -4.21
C GLY A 14 -4.75 -22.12 -4.54
N GLY A 15 -5.17 -21.62 -5.70
CA GLY A 15 -5.16 -20.20 -6.04
C GLY A 15 -6.15 -19.36 -5.26
N TRP A 16 -6.41 -18.16 -5.74
CA TRP A 16 -7.29 -17.18 -5.08
C TRP A 16 -7.91 -16.24 -6.13
N SER A 17 -9.04 -15.62 -5.76
CA SER A 17 -9.73 -14.62 -6.59
C SER A 17 -9.72 -13.22 -5.99
N ALA A 18 -9.73 -13.13 -4.65
CA ALA A 18 -9.55 -11.89 -3.91
C ALA A 18 -8.87 -12.17 -2.56
N PHE A 19 -8.21 -11.15 -1.99
CA PHE A 19 -7.73 -11.15 -0.61
C PHE A 19 -7.80 -9.75 -0.04
N ILE A 20 -7.86 -9.66 1.30
CA ILE A 20 -7.86 -8.40 2.03
C ILE A 20 -6.46 -8.15 2.58
N THR A 21 -6.00 -6.91 2.47
CA THR A 21 -4.72 -6.45 3.01
C THR A 21 -4.85 -5.00 3.46
N GLY A 22 -3.86 -4.51 4.20
CA GLY A 22 -3.73 -3.11 4.57
C GLY A 22 -2.27 -2.64 4.45
N TRP A 23 -2.07 -1.34 4.57
CA TRP A 23 -0.77 -0.67 4.53
C TRP A 23 -0.72 0.42 5.60
N GLY A 24 0.49 0.79 6.03
CA GLY A 24 0.65 2.02 6.80
C GLY A 24 0.41 3.23 5.90
N SER A 25 -0.16 4.31 6.44
CA SER A 25 -0.38 5.55 5.69
C SER A 25 0.92 6.11 5.09
N ALA A 26 2.05 5.89 5.77
CA ALA A 26 3.38 6.26 5.29
C ALA A 26 3.83 5.48 4.03
N ASP A 27 3.32 4.27 3.80
CA ASP A 27 3.69 3.46 2.64
C ASP A 27 3.03 3.99 1.35
N ILE A 28 1.87 4.66 1.48
CA ILE A 28 1.02 5.06 0.35
C ILE A 28 1.03 6.57 0.07
N LEU A 29 2.08 7.27 0.49
CA LEU A 29 2.18 8.74 0.38
C LEU A 29 2.24 9.25 -1.07
N ASN A 30 2.70 8.43 -2.02
CA ASN A 30 2.77 8.81 -3.41
C ASN A 30 2.58 7.61 -4.35
N PRO A 31 2.30 7.85 -5.64
CA PRO A 31 2.04 6.76 -6.58
C PRO A 31 3.20 5.79 -6.76
N VAL A 32 4.45 6.21 -6.55
CA VAL A 32 5.63 5.35 -6.72
C VAL A 32 5.78 4.39 -5.53
N SER A 33 5.66 4.90 -4.29
CA SER A 33 5.79 4.12 -3.06
C SER A 33 4.59 3.19 -2.82
N ALA A 34 3.39 3.64 -3.22
CA ALA A 34 2.17 2.88 -3.08
C ALA A 34 2.21 1.63 -3.98
N ALA A 35 2.50 0.49 -3.35
CA ALA A 35 2.93 -0.70 -4.06
C ALA A 35 1.85 -1.31 -4.99
N PHE A 36 0.56 -1.13 -4.68
CA PHE A 36 -0.54 -1.60 -5.51
C PHE A 36 -0.87 -0.70 -6.71
N PHE A 37 -0.21 0.45 -6.86
CA PHE A 37 -0.22 1.14 -8.15
C PHE A 37 0.78 0.54 -9.14
N ASN A 38 1.67 -0.38 -8.73
CA ASN A 38 2.53 -1.07 -9.67
C ASN A 38 1.66 -1.95 -10.58
N ALA A 39 1.68 -1.66 -11.87
CA ALA A 39 0.97 -2.33 -12.95
C ALA A 39 1.93 -2.90 -14.01
N SER A 40 3.11 -3.36 -13.58
CA SER A 40 4.15 -3.98 -14.41
C SER A 40 3.94 -5.49 -14.67
N CYS A 41 2.68 -5.92 -14.74
CA CYS A 41 2.25 -7.28 -15.12
C CYS A 41 2.85 -8.34 -14.18
N ASP A 42 3.69 -9.25 -14.69
CA ASP A 42 4.31 -10.30 -13.88
C ASP A 42 5.23 -9.80 -12.76
N LYS A 43 5.74 -8.57 -12.88
CA LYS A 43 6.60 -7.91 -11.87
C LYS A 43 5.79 -7.12 -10.86
N ALA A 44 4.49 -6.93 -11.09
CA ALA A 44 3.61 -6.29 -10.13
C ALA A 44 3.38 -7.19 -8.92
N LEU A 45 2.87 -6.58 -7.85
CA LEU A 45 2.41 -7.31 -6.68
C LEU A 45 1.20 -8.19 -7.00
N PHE A 46 0.76 -8.95 -6.00
CA PHE A 46 -0.36 -9.89 -6.10
C PHE A 46 -1.57 -9.26 -6.80
N GLY A 47 -2.12 -9.98 -7.78
CA GLY A 47 -3.13 -9.46 -8.73
C GLY A 47 -2.54 -9.19 -10.11
N TRP A 48 -1.21 -9.00 -10.18
CA TRP A 48 -0.43 -8.85 -11.41
C TRP A 48 -1.07 -7.89 -12.44
N PRO A 49 -1.56 -6.70 -12.01
CA PRO A 49 -2.15 -5.74 -12.94
C PRO A 49 -1.14 -5.35 -14.03
N CYS A 50 -1.66 -5.12 -15.23
CA CYS A 50 -0.87 -4.84 -16.42
C CYS A 50 -1.50 -3.63 -17.11
N ASP A 51 -0.93 -2.44 -16.88
CA ASP A 51 -1.46 -1.18 -17.40
C ASP A 51 -0.33 -0.18 -17.67
N GLU A 52 -0.10 0.11 -18.96
CA GLU A 52 0.98 0.99 -19.40
C GLU A 52 0.73 2.46 -19.03
N THR A 53 -0.53 2.89 -18.94
CA THR A 53 -0.88 4.27 -18.58
C THR A 53 -0.51 4.56 -17.13
N ILE A 54 -0.85 3.63 -16.22
CA ILE A 54 -0.49 3.73 -14.81
C ILE A 54 1.04 3.76 -14.66
N GLU A 55 1.77 2.86 -15.34
CA GLU A 55 3.23 2.83 -15.27
C GLU A 55 3.88 4.10 -15.83
N LYS A 56 3.34 4.65 -16.93
CA LYS A 56 3.80 5.92 -17.50
C LYS A 56 3.61 7.08 -16.53
N LEU A 57 2.46 7.19 -15.89
CA LEU A 57 2.19 8.25 -14.92
C LEU A 57 3.06 8.10 -13.65
N ARG A 58 3.33 6.86 -13.22
CA ARG A 58 4.30 6.58 -12.13
C ARG A 58 5.71 7.03 -12.50
N ASP A 59 6.16 6.73 -13.72
CA ASP A 59 7.47 7.13 -14.22
C ASP A 59 7.59 8.66 -14.31
N GLN A 60 6.57 9.34 -14.86
CA GLN A 60 6.51 10.80 -14.92
C GLN A 60 6.55 11.44 -13.54
N PHE A 61 5.77 10.92 -12.58
CA PHE A 61 5.78 11.39 -11.19
C PHE A 61 7.18 11.30 -10.58
N SER A 62 7.91 10.21 -10.85
CA SER A 62 9.23 9.97 -10.28
C SER A 62 10.32 10.92 -10.81
N LYS A 63 10.13 11.44 -12.03
CA LYS A 63 11.09 12.32 -12.72
C LYS A 63 10.75 13.80 -12.60
N GLU A 64 9.53 14.14 -12.23
CA GLU A 64 9.09 15.53 -12.04
C GLU A 64 9.66 16.12 -10.75
N SER A 65 10.27 17.30 -10.84
CA SER A 65 10.92 17.99 -9.72
C SER A 65 10.10 19.16 -9.19
N ASP A 66 9.14 19.66 -9.96
CA ASP A 66 8.19 20.67 -9.52
C ASP A 66 7.04 20.02 -8.72
N PRO A 67 6.89 20.34 -7.42
CA PRO A 67 5.85 19.76 -6.58
C PRO A 67 4.42 20.01 -7.08
N ALA A 68 4.16 21.14 -7.75
CA ALA A 68 2.84 21.45 -8.26
C ALA A 68 2.48 20.55 -9.44
N LYS A 69 3.42 20.32 -10.36
CA LYS A 69 3.26 19.38 -11.48
C LYS A 69 3.21 17.94 -11.00
N GLN A 70 4.06 17.58 -10.04
CA GLN A 70 4.08 16.25 -9.45
C GLN A 70 2.72 15.91 -8.81
N LYS A 71 2.09 16.86 -8.10
CA LYS A 71 0.72 16.72 -7.58
C LYS A 71 -0.30 16.52 -8.70
N GLN A 72 -0.17 17.24 -9.81
CA GLN A 72 -1.10 17.11 -10.94
C GLN A 72 -1.03 15.71 -11.58
N ILE A 73 0.17 15.15 -11.74
CA ILE A 73 0.37 13.78 -12.24
C ILE A 73 -0.29 12.77 -11.30
N ALA A 74 -0.13 12.93 -9.98
CA ALA A 74 -0.79 12.04 -9.02
C ALA A 74 -2.31 12.09 -9.11
N ILE A 75 -2.91 13.28 -9.30
CA ILE A 75 -4.35 13.44 -9.49
C ILE A 75 -4.81 12.76 -10.78
N GLU A 76 -4.06 12.90 -11.88
CA GLU A 76 -4.35 12.25 -13.15
C GLU A 76 -4.32 10.72 -13.02
N LEU A 77 -3.30 10.18 -12.36
CA LEU A 77 -3.19 8.76 -12.07
C LEU A 77 -4.36 8.26 -11.22
N GLN A 78 -4.73 8.98 -10.17
CA GLN A 78 -5.86 8.61 -9.32
C GLN A 78 -7.19 8.61 -10.10
N LYS A 79 -7.42 9.59 -10.98
CA LYS A 79 -8.61 9.62 -11.85
C LYS A 79 -8.64 8.42 -12.78
N TYR A 80 -7.54 8.13 -13.47
CA TYR A 80 -7.47 6.97 -14.36
C TYR A 80 -7.68 5.65 -13.60
N TRP A 81 -7.11 5.52 -12.39
CA TRP A 81 -7.24 4.35 -11.54
C TRP A 81 -8.67 4.11 -11.05
N VAL A 82 -9.48 5.15 -10.84
CA VAL A 82 -10.90 4.97 -10.49
C VAL A 82 -11.64 4.20 -11.59
N ASP A 83 -11.32 4.47 -12.85
CA ASP A 83 -11.91 3.78 -14.00
C ASP A 83 -11.22 2.43 -14.28
N HIS A 84 -9.94 2.28 -13.92
CA HIS A 84 -9.11 1.10 -14.16
C HIS A 84 -8.42 0.61 -12.86
N PRO A 85 -9.19 0.06 -11.90
CA PRO A 85 -8.67 -0.20 -10.57
C PRO A 85 -7.73 -1.40 -10.54
N THR A 86 -6.52 -1.18 -10.01
CA THR A 86 -5.60 -2.27 -9.64
C THR A 86 -5.94 -2.90 -8.28
N HIS A 87 -6.67 -2.17 -7.45
CA HIS A 87 -7.09 -2.56 -6.10
C HIS A 87 -8.32 -1.72 -5.71
N ILE A 88 -8.98 -2.11 -4.61
CA ILE A 88 -10.16 -1.41 -4.08
C ILE A 88 -9.84 -0.95 -2.66
N ASN A 89 -10.02 0.35 -2.40
CA ASN A 89 -9.92 0.89 -1.05
C ASN A 89 -11.21 0.59 -0.27
N LEU A 90 -11.08 -0.14 0.84
CA LEU A 90 -12.20 -0.48 1.72
C LEU A 90 -12.40 0.54 2.85
N GLY A 91 -11.37 1.34 3.16
CA GLY A 91 -11.41 2.36 4.20
C GLY A 91 -10.07 2.55 4.89
N GLU A 92 -10.06 3.42 5.90
CA GLU A 92 -8.93 3.70 6.77
C GLU A 92 -9.31 3.38 8.22
N PHE A 93 -8.36 2.87 9.01
CA PHE A 93 -8.57 2.60 10.42
C PHE A 93 -7.31 2.92 11.23
N TYR A 94 -7.51 3.33 12.48
CA TYR A 94 -6.43 3.40 13.46
C TYR A 94 -6.24 2.03 14.09
N GLN A 95 -5.01 1.51 14.06
CA GLN A 95 -4.71 0.24 14.70
C GLN A 95 -4.67 0.40 16.23
N PRO A 96 -5.59 -0.23 16.99
CA PRO A 96 -5.57 -0.13 18.44
C PRO A 96 -4.36 -0.87 19.01
N ILE A 97 -3.81 -0.35 20.11
CA ILE A 97 -2.68 -0.95 20.82
C ILE A 97 -3.11 -1.25 22.24
N ALA A 98 -3.00 -2.51 22.64
CA ALA A 98 -3.23 -2.96 24.00
C ALA A 98 -1.88 -3.02 24.76
N LEU A 99 -1.83 -2.38 25.92
CA LEU A 99 -0.65 -2.33 26.78
C LEU A 99 -1.04 -2.78 28.20
N ARG A 100 -0.10 -3.39 28.93
CA ARG A 100 -0.30 -3.60 30.37
C ARG A 100 -0.29 -2.25 31.09
N ALA A 101 -1.06 -2.12 32.17
CA ALA A 101 -1.19 -0.85 32.91
C ALA A 101 0.12 -0.32 33.51
N ASP A 102 1.10 -1.20 33.68
CA ASP A 102 2.44 -0.92 34.17
C ASP A 102 3.45 -0.61 33.07
N ILE A 103 3.05 -0.56 31.79
CA ILE A 103 3.90 -0.15 30.68
C ILE A 103 3.70 1.34 30.40
N GLU A 104 4.80 2.05 30.17
CA GLU A 104 4.80 3.46 29.78
C GLU A 104 5.70 3.72 28.57
N GLY A 105 5.65 4.94 28.03
CA GLY A 105 6.52 5.38 26.95
C GLY A 105 6.14 4.90 25.55
N MET A 106 4.92 4.36 25.37
CA MET A 106 4.37 4.08 24.04
C MET A 106 4.29 5.36 23.22
N MET A 107 4.88 5.34 22.03
CA MET A 107 4.87 6.48 21.11
C MET A 107 3.76 6.32 20.07
N VAL A 108 3.11 7.44 19.72
CA VAL A 108 2.26 7.51 18.53
C VAL A 108 3.18 7.65 17.32
N ALA A 109 3.27 6.60 16.52
CA ALA A 109 4.16 6.52 15.37
C ALA A 109 3.48 5.76 14.21
N PRO A 110 3.88 6.02 12.95
CA PRO A 110 3.34 5.31 11.77
C PRO A 110 3.76 3.84 11.70
N ALA A 111 4.66 3.40 12.58
CA ALA A 111 5.09 2.02 12.74
C ALA A 111 5.16 1.65 14.23
N THR A 112 4.98 0.36 14.53
CA THR A 112 5.16 -0.17 15.89
C THR A 112 6.64 -0.14 16.26
N VAL A 113 6.99 0.69 17.25
CA VAL A 113 8.36 0.84 17.75
C VAL A 113 8.40 0.72 19.27
N PHE A 114 9.51 0.23 19.81
CA PHE A 114 9.67 -0.09 21.24
C PHE A 114 10.73 0.78 21.96
N TRP A 115 11.28 1.79 21.28
CA TRP A 115 12.50 2.50 21.73
C TRP A 115 12.37 3.26 23.04
N ASN A 116 11.16 3.72 23.38
CA ASN A 116 10.90 4.53 24.57
C ASN A 116 10.10 3.76 25.64
N MET A 117 9.89 2.45 25.47
CA MET A 117 8.99 1.68 26.33
C MET A 117 9.70 1.12 27.56
N SER A 118 9.10 1.30 28.73
CA SER A 118 9.58 0.79 30.02
C SER A 118 8.41 0.26 30.87
N ARG A 119 8.75 -0.48 31.93
CA ARG A 119 7.80 -0.78 33.01
C ARG A 119 7.95 0.26 34.11
N LYS A 120 6.81 0.74 34.63
CA LYS A 120 6.74 1.55 35.85
C LYS A 120 7.39 0.79 36.99
N LYS A 121 8.24 1.49 37.75
CA LYS A 121 8.83 0.95 38.98
C LYS A 121 7.81 0.98 40.12
#